data_AF-A0A1B3IGX8-F1
#
_entry.id   AF-A0A1B3IGX8-F1
#
_cell.length_a   1.000
_cell.length_b   1.000
_cell.length_c   1.000
_cell.angle_alpha   90.00
_cell.angle_beta   90.00
_cell.angle_gamma   90.00
#
_symmetry.space_group_name_H-M   'P 1'
#
loop_
_entity.id
_entity.type
_entity.pdbx_description
1 polymer ?
#
loop_
_entity_poly.entity_id
_entity_poly.type
_entity_poly.pdbx_seq_one_letter_code
_entity_poly.pdbx_strand_id
1 'polypeptide(L)'
;EVNSLISVIAPIFGYINLTLSNLGLYSILILFIILSLHIISNNENKILPSKWSIAIESIFTTINTMVREQLGKEIYLPFIYSLFFFILISNLIGNIPYSYTITTSVIVTIGLSFTILTGVTILGLYIHKLHFFSYFVPSGTPLALVPLLVLIETVSYLARALSLGIRLFANMVAGHSLLKILSTFLYQMFNSSFIIAVFTLIPFAFFLALCGLEVAVSIIQAYVFVLLVIS
;
A
#
# COMPACT_ATOMS: atom_id res chain seq x y z
N GLU A 1 -0.97 4.71 18.82
CA GLU A 1 -1.53 6.03 19.16
C GLU A 1 -0.89 7.09 18.28
N VAL A 2 -1.70 7.99 17.71
CA VAL A 2 -1.22 9.14 16.95
C VAL A 2 -0.77 10.19 17.95
N ASN A 3 0.53 10.24 18.25
CA ASN A 3 1.05 11.28 19.14
C ASN A 3 1.36 12.54 18.32
N SER A 4 0.92 13.69 18.82
CA SER A 4 1.33 15.00 18.30
C SER A 4 2.73 15.32 18.83
N LEU A 5 3.72 15.42 17.94
CA LEU A 5 5.10 15.71 18.31
C LEU A 5 5.37 17.22 18.35
N ILE A 6 4.85 17.98 17.38
CA ILE A 6 5.05 19.43 17.28
C ILE A 6 3.74 20.08 16.85
N SER A 7 3.20 21.01 17.64
CA SER A 7 2.08 21.87 17.23
C SER A 7 2.62 23.24 16.86
N VAL A 8 2.52 23.62 15.58
CA VAL A 8 2.74 25.01 15.16
C VAL A 8 1.38 25.67 15.08
N ILE A 9 1.03 26.42 16.13
CA ILE A 9 -0.15 27.28 16.12
C ILE A 9 0.27 28.54 15.36
N ALA A 10 -0.08 28.61 14.08
CA ALA A 10 0.09 29.82 13.27
C ALA A 10 -1.22 30.64 13.34
N PRO A 11 -1.31 31.72 14.15
CA PRO A 11 -2.54 32.48 14.35
C PRO A 11 -2.93 33.37 13.16
N ILE A 12 -2.25 33.28 12.02
CA ILE A 12 -2.44 34.18 10.87
C ILE A 12 -3.56 33.73 9.91
N PHE A 13 -3.97 32.45 9.93
CA PHE A 13 -4.94 31.88 8.97
C PHE A 13 -6.19 31.22 9.59
N GLY A 14 -6.60 31.61 10.80
CA GLY A 14 -7.87 31.19 11.40
C GLY A 14 -7.90 29.72 11.84
N TYR A 15 -7.56 29.45 13.11
CA TYR A 15 -7.71 28.15 13.79
C TYR A 15 -7.21 26.90 13.04
N ILE A 16 -6.26 27.02 12.10
CA ILE A 16 -5.62 25.87 11.49
C ILE A 16 -4.51 25.41 12.43
N ASN A 17 -4.82 24.43 13.30
CA ASN A 17 -3.83 23.74 14.11
C ASN A 17 -3.07 22.74 13.22
N LEU A 18 -1.96 23.17 12.63
CA LEU A 18 -1.01 22.26 11.99
C LEU A 18 -0.19 21.56 13.08
N THR A 19 -0.71 20.42 13.53
CA THR A 19 0.02 19.51 14.42
C THR A 19 0.76 18.47 13.59
N LEU A 20 2.09 18.50 13.63
CA LEU A 20 2.93 17.42 13.13
C LEU A 20 2.76 16.22 14.06
N SER A 21 1.91 15.28 13.63
CA SER A 21 1.73 14.00 14.29
C SER A 21 2.79 12.99 13.83
N ASN A 22 2.93 11.88 14.56
CA ASN A 22 3.72 10.72 14.10
C ASN A 22 3.38 10.37 12.64
N LEU A 23 2.09 10.39 12.28
CA LEU A 23 1.64 10.10 10.93
C LEU A 23 2.19 11.10 9.89
N GLY A 24 2.22 12.40 10.22
CA GLY A 24 2.82 13.43 9.37
C GLY A 24 4.35 13.33 9.28
N LEU A 25 5.03 12.94 10.36
CA LEU A 25 6.48 12.74 10.33
C LEU A 25 6.86 11.55 9.46
N TYR A 26 6.17 10.42 9.60
CA TYR A 26 6.44 9.24 8.79
C TYR A 26 6.08 9.46 7.30
N SER A 27 5.09 10.30 6.97
CA SER A 27 4.77 10.59 5.56
C SER A 27 5.86 11.43 4.90
N ILE A 28 6.42 12.39 5.63
CA ILE A 28 7.59 13.16 5.21
C ILE A 28 8.80 12.23 5.03
N LEU A 29 8.99 11.27 5.95
CA LEU A 29 10.07 10.29 5.86
C LEU A 29 9.93 9.38 4.63
N ILE A 30 8.72 8.90 4.32
CA ILE A 30 8.45 8.14 3.08
C ILE A 30 8.81 8.96 1.86
N LEU A 31 8.35 10.22 1.80
CA LEU A 31 8.62 11.10 0.67
C LEU A 31 10.13 11.36 0.52
N PHE A 32 10.83 11.58 1.63
CA PHE A 32 12.28 11.75 1.66
C PHE A 32 13.01 10.51 1.15
N ILE A 33 12.60 9.30 1.56
CA ILE A 33 13.19 8.05 1.09
C ILE A 33 12.96 7.85 -0.40
N ILE A 34 11.75 8.13 -0.90
CA ILE A 34 11.44 8.04 -2.33
C ILE A 34 12.32 8.99 -3.14
N LEU A 35 12.44 10.26 -2.71
CA LEU A 35 13.30 11.24 -3.36
C LEU A 35 14.77 10.82 -3.31
N SER A 36 15.25 10.38 -2.16
CA SER A 36 16.63 9.91 -1.97
C SER A 36 16.96 8.73 -2.89
N LEU A 37 16.07 7.74 -2.99
CA LEU A 37 16.23 6.61 -3.90
C LEU A 37 16.37 7.06 -5.37
N HIS A 38 15.54 8.02 -5.81
CA HIS A 38 15.60 8.52 -7.17
C HIS A 38 16.85 9.39 -7.43
N ILE A 39 17.30 10.16 -6.44
CA ILE A 39 18.54 10.97 -6.55
C ILE A 39 19.76 10.05 -6.62
N ILE A 40 19.85 9.02 -5.77
CA ILE A 40 20.95 8.05 -5.77
C ILE A 40 20.97 7.21 -7.05
N SER A 41 19.79 6.90 -7.57
CA SER A 41 19.63 6.20 -8.85
C SER A 41 20.04 7.07 -10.04
N ASN A 42 19.94 8.39 -9.93
CA ASN A 42 20.27 9.29 -11.02
C ASN A 42 21.79 9.36 -11.19
N ASN A 43 22.30 8.65 -12.19
CA ASN A 43 23.73 8.61 -12.49
C ASN A 43 24.04 9.64 -13.58
N GLU A 44 24.33 10.88 -13.19
CA GLU A 44 24.55 12.05 -14.06
C GLU A 44 25.21 11.73 -15.42
N ASN A 45 24.37 11.48 -16.44
CA ASN A 45 24.73 11.26 -17.85
C ASN A 45 25.87 10.25 -18.13
N LYS A 46 26.15 9.31 -17.22
CA LYS A 46 27.12 8.23 -17.49
C LYS A 46 26.44 7.07 -18.21
N ILE A 47 27.03 6.68 -19.34
CA ILE A 47 26.55 5.57 -20.20
C ILE A 47 26.51 4.23 -19.44
N LEU A 48 27.34 4.07 -18.40
CA LEU A 48 27.31 2.88 -17.53
C LEU A 48 26.32 3.09 -16.37
N PRO A 49 25.22 2.32 -16.30
CA PRO A 49 24.25 2.45 -15.22
C PRO A 49 24.83 1.95 -13.89
N SER A 50 24.52 2.67 -12.81
CA SER A 50 24.87 2.23 -11.45
C SER A 50 23.99 1.04 -11.03
N LYS A 51 24.42 0.24 -10.05
CA LYS A 51 23.61 -0.89 -9.53
C LYS A 51 22.22 -0.45 -9.06
N TRP A 52 22.12 0.75 -8.48
CA TRP A 52 20.85 1.37 -8.06
C TRP A 52 19.99 1.80 -9.26
N SER A 53 20.61 2.36 -10.30
CA SER A 53 19.91 2.68 -11.56
C SER A 53 19.29 1.46 -12.20
N ILE A 54 20.02 0.34 -12.26
CA ILE A 54 19.51 -0.92 -12.82
C ILE A 54 18.30 -1.43 -12.03
N ALA A 55 18.31 -1.30 -10.70
CA ALA A 55 17.20 -1.73 -9.85
C ALA A 55 15.95 -0.87 -10.06
N ILE A 56 16.08 0.46 -10.16
CA ILE A 56 14.92 1.32 -10.43
C ILE A 56 14.41 1.13 -11.87
N GLU A 57 15.30 0.95 -12.83
CA GLU A 57 14.95 0.70 -14.24
C GLU A 57 14.22 -0.64 -14.43
N SER A 58 14.63 -1.70 -13.71
CA SER A 58 13.92 -2.99 -13.74
C SER A 58 12.51 -2.90 -13.13
N ILE A 59 12.34 -2.12 -12.05
CA ILE A 59 11.03 -1.85 -11.47
C ILE A 59 10.18 -1.02 -12.46
N PHE A 60 10.75 0.03 -13.06
CA PHE A 60 10.06 0.87 -14.03
C PHE A 60 9.59 0.07 -15.24
N THR A 61 10.45 -0.78 -15.82
CA THR A 61 10.09 -1.63 -16.96
C THR A 61 8.99 -2.61 -16.61
N THR A 62 9.02 -3.22 -15.41
CA THR A 62 7.97 -4.13 -14.93
C THR A 62 6.61 -3.43 -14.80
N ILE A 63 6.60 -2.19 -14.27
CA ILE A 63 5.37 -1.41 -14.17
C ILE A 63 4.88 -0.98 -15.56
N ASN A 64 5.79 -0.56 -16.44
CA ASN A 64 5.43 -0.15 -17.80
C ASN A 64 4.82 -1.32 -18.59
N THR A 65 5.39 -2.53 -18.51
CA THR A 65 4.83 -3.71 -19.16
C THR A 65 3.44 -4.03 -18.62
N MET A 66 3.23 -3.96 -17.31
CA MET A 66 1.91 -4.16 -16.69
C MET A 66 0.88 -3.14 -17.18
N VAL A 67 1.23 -1.85 -17.20
CA VAL A 67 0.35 -0.77 -17.69
C VAL A 67 -0.01 -1.01 -19.15
N ARG A 68 0.97 -1.41 -19.98
CA ARG A 68 0.77 -1.63 -21.40
C ARG A 68 -0.10 -2.84 -21.70
N GLU A 69 0.07 -3.94 -20.97
CA GLU A 69 -0.77 -5.14 -21.13
C GLU A 69 -2.23 -4.89 -20.76
N GLN A 70 -2.47 -4.06 -19.75
CA GLN A 70 -3.80 -3.92 -19.16
C GLN A 70 -4.60 -2.72 -19.70
N LEU A 71 -3.96 -1.55 -19.88
CA LEU A 71 -4.61 -0.32 -20.34
C LEU A 71 -4.36 -0.01 -21.82
N GLY A 72 -3.29 -0.56 -22.42
CA GLY A 72 -2.85 -0.25 -23.78
C GLY A 72 -2.40 1.20 -24.04
N LYS A 73 -2.59 2.12 -23.06
CA LYS A 73 -2.23 3.54 -23.13
C LYS A 73 -1.33 3.93 -21.97
N GLU A 74 -0.20 4.56 -22.27
CA GLU A 74 0.84 4.92 -21.30
C GLU A 74 0.54 6.21 -20.51
N ILE A 75 -0.60 6.88 -20.75
CA ILE A 75 -0.96 8.19 -20.14
C ILE A 75 -1.02 8.09 -18.60
N TYR A 76 -1.45 6.95 -18.05
CA TYR A 76 -1.63 6.74 -16.61
C TYR A 76 -0.38 6.19 -15.90
N LEU A 77 0.71 5.95 -16.65
CA LEU A 77 1.94 5.36 -16.12
C LEU A 77 2.51 6.16 -14.93
N PRO A 78 2.64 7.51 -14.98
CA PRO A 78 3.24 8.26 -13.87
C PRO A 78 2.46 8.13 -12.56
N PHE A 79 1.12 8.12 -12.64
CA PHE A 79 0.27 7.94 -11.48
C PHE A 79 0.46 6.55 -10.85
N ILE A 80 0.40 5.51 -11.70
CA ILE A 80 0.57 4.11 -11.31
C ILE A 80 1.95 3.86 -10.68
N TYR A 81 2.99 4.42 -11.28
CA TYR A 81 4.36 4.34 -10.78
C TYR A 81 4.50 4.98 -9.40
N SER A 82 3.96 6.19 -9.22
CA SER A 82 4.00 6.89 -7.93
C SER A 82 3.26 6.11 -6.83
N LEU A 83 2.11 5.52 -7.18
CA LEU A 83 1.30 4.71 -6.28
C LEU A 83 2.03 3.43 -5.85
N PHE A 84 2.70 2.75 -6.78
CA PHE A 84 3.51 1.57 -6.49
C PHE A 84 4.62 1.89 -5.48
N PHE A 85 5.44 2.91 -5.74
CA PHE A 85 6.54 3.28 -4.86
C PHE A 85 6.05 3.77 -3.49
N PHE A 86 4.94 4.51 -3.45
CA PHE A 86 4.35 4.95 -2.20
C PHE A 86 3.93 3.77 -1.33
N ILE A 87 3.16 2.81 -1.87
CA ILE A 87 2.69 1.65 -1.12
C ILE A 87 3.85 0.74 -0.72
N LEU A 88 4.79 0.49 -1.64
CA LEU A 88 5.97 -0.34 -1.39
C LEU A 88 6.79 0.21 -0.21
N ILE A 89 7.22 1.47 -0.29
CA ILE A 89 8.06 2.09 0.74
C ILE A 89 7.30 2.22 2.07
N SER A 90 6.01 2.56 2.02
CA SER A 90 5.17 2.63 3.22
C SER A 90 5.04 1.27 3.92
N ASN A 91 4.86 0.18 3.16
CA ASN A 91 4.79 -1.16 3.74
C ASN A 91 6.16 -1.65 4.26
N LEU A 92 7.26 -1.35 3.56
CA LEU A 92 8.61 -1.73 3.99
C LEU A 92 9.03 -1.02 5.28
N ILE A 93 8.76 0.28 5.39
CA ILE A 93 8.95 1.04 6.64
C ILE A 93 8.02 0.51 7.73
N GLY A 94 6.85 0.01 7.31
CA GLY A 94 5.92 -0.76 8.11
C GLY A 94 6.62 -1.88 8.89
N ASN A 95 7.33 -2.74 8.16
CA ASN A 95 7.96 -3.94 8.72
C ASN A 95 9.17 -3.68 9.64
N ILE A 96 9.64 -2.44 9.78
CA ILE A 96 10.78 -2.12 10.65
C ILE A 96 10.31 -2.19 12.13
N PRO A 97 10.95 -2.99 13.00
CA PRO A 97 10.59 -3.06 14.40
C PRO A 97 10.78 -1.70 15.09
N TYR A 98 9.86 -1.35 16.00
CA TYR A 98 9.76 -0.04 16.67
C TYR A 98 9.38 1.15 15.78
N SER A 99 9.04 0.91 14.51
CA SER A 99 8.50 1.95 13.62
C SER A 99 7.01 2.17 13.88
N TYR A 100 6.56 3.44 13.94
CA TYR A 100 5.14 3.75 13.87
C TYR A 100 4.71 3.74 12.41
N THR A 101 3.83 2.82 12.05
CA THR A 101 3.52 2.53 10.66
C THR A 101 2.29 3.30 10.21
N ILE A 102 2.39 4.08 9.14
CA ILE A 102 1.24 4.83 8.61
C ILE A 102 0.15 3.87 8.11
N THR A 103 0.56 2.72 7.56
CA THR A 103 -0.34 1.71 7.02
C THR A 103 -1.18 0.98 8.06
N THR A 104 -0.78 0.98 9.34
CA THR A 104 -1.64 0.46 10.42
C THR A 104 -2.74 1.42 10.82
N SER A 105 -2.70 2.68 10.38
CA SER A 105 -3.88 3.53 10.47
C SER A 105 -4.87 3.13 9.37
N VAL A 106 -5.96 2.47 9.79
CA VAL A 106 -7.12 2.13 8.94
C VAL A 106 -7.53 3.30 8.06
N ILE A 107 -7.51 4.50 8.64
CA ILE A 107 -7.96 5.73 8.02
C ILE A 107 -7.14 6.08 6.77
N VAL A 108 -5.82 5.87 6.79
CA VAL A 108 -4.99 6.20 5.62
C VAL A 108 -5.09 5.13 4.54
N THR A 109 -5.11 3.85 4.90
CA THR A 109 -5.18 2.76 3.91
C THR A 109 -6.55 2.67 3.25
N ILE A 110 -7.63 2.73 4.03
CA ILE A 110 -8.99 2.77 3.49
C ILE A 110 -9.25 4.12 2.80
N GLY A 111 -8.77 5.23 3.37
CA GLY A 111 -8.90 6.55 2.77
C GLY A 111 -8.24 6.63 1.39
N LEU A 112 -7.01 6.13 1.24
CA LEU A 112 -6.31 6.07 -0.05
C LEU A 112 -7.07 5.20 -1.06
N SER A 113 -7.52 4.00 -0.65
CA SER A 113 -8.30 3.11 -1.51
C SER A 113 -9.59 3.76 -1.98
N PHE A 114 -10.29 4.47 -1.09
CA PHE A 114 -11.51 5.19 -1.41
C PHE A 114 -11.25 6.38 -2.34
N THR A 115 -10.19 7.17 -2.11
CA THR A 115 -9.81 8.28 -2.99
C THR A 115 -9.50 7.77 -4.40
N ILE A 116 -8.72 6.69 -4.53
CA ILE A 116 -8.40 6.09 -5.83
C ILE A 116 -9.68 5.61 -6.52
N LEU A 117 -10.59 4.97 -5.79
CA LEU A 117 -11.89 4.57 -6.34
C LEU A 117 -12.68 5.76 -6.87
N THR A 118 -12.81 6.83 -6.08
CA THR A 118 -13.53 8.03 -6.52
C THR A 118 -12.86 8.68 -7.74
N GLY A 119 -11.53 8.66 -7.82
CA GLY A 119 -10.80 9.14 -8.99
C GLY A 119 -11.09 8.31 -10.23
N VAL A 120 -11.07 6.99 -10.11
CA VAL A 120 -11.35 6.06 -11.23
C VAL A 120 -12.82 6.16 -11.66
N THR A 121 -13.78 6.28 -10.75
CA THR A 121 -15.20 6.46 -11.12
C THR A 121 -15.45 7.77 -11.82
N ILE A 122 -14.87 8.88 -11.34
CA ILE A 122 -14.98 10.19 -12.00
C ILE A 122 -14.36 10.13 -13.41
N LEU A 123 -13.19 9.52 -13.55
CA LEU A 123 -12.53 9.35 -14.83
C LEU A 123 -13.35 8.47 -15.79
N GLY A 124 -13.92 7.36 -15.29
CA GLY A 124 -14.80 6.47 -16.05
C GLY A 124 -16.07 7.17 -16.53
N LEU A 125 -16.69 7.98 -15.68
CA LEU A 125 -17.83 8.83 -16.03
C LEU A 125 -17.46 9.93 -17.03
N TYR A 126 -16.25 10.50 -16.93
CA TYR A 126 -15.80 11.53 -17.87
C TYR A 126 -15.55 10.96 -19.28
N ILE A 127 -14.92 9.79 -19.36
CA ILE A 127 -14.57 9.14 -20.64
C ILE A 127 -15.79 8.50 -21.31
N HIS A 128 -16.60 7.75 -20.56
CA HIS A 128 -17.71 6.96 -21.11
C HIS A 128 -19.09 7.61 -20.92
N LYS A 129 -19.20 8.69 -20.14
CA LYS A 129 -20.47 9.42 -19.88
C LYS A 129 -21.60 8.46 -19.52
N LEU A 130 -22.71 8.48 -20.26
CA LEU A 130 -23.86 7.61 -20.03
C LEU A 130 -23.62 6.13 -20.43
N HIS A 131 -22.62 5.85 -21.25
CA HIS A 131 -22.21 4.48 -21.59
C HIS A 131 -21.47 3.79 -20.42
N PHE A 132 -21.05 4.55 -19.40
CA PHE A 132 -20.52 3.94 -18.16
C PHE A 132 -21.54 3.00 -17.51
N PHE A 133 -22.83 3.34 -17.58
CA PHE A 133 -23.89 2.49 -17.05
C PHE A 133 -24.12 1.21 -17.87
N SER A 134 -23.64 1.17 -19.11
CA SER A 134 -23.66 -0.03 -19.96
C SER A 134 -22.73 -1.13 -19.41
N TYR A 135 -21.63 -0.76 -18.73
CA TYR A 135 -20.75 -1.74 -18.07
C TYR A 135 -21.43 -2.46 -16.90
N PHE A 136 -22.49 -1.89 -16.31
CA PHE A 136 -23.28 -2.56 -15.27
C PHE A 136 -24.28 -3.58 -15.83
N VAL A 137 -24.45 -3.66 -17.17
CA VAL A 137 -25.40 -4.56 -17.82
C VAL A 137 -24.66 -5.46 -18.82
N PRO A 138 -24.43 -6.75 -18.49
CA PRO A 138 -23.96 -7.74 -19.44
C PRO A 138 -24.89 -7.82 -20.65
N SER A 139 -24.31 -7.75 -21.85
CA SER A 139 -25.03 -7.85 -23.12
C SER A 139 -25.72 -9.21 -23.25
N GLY A 140 -27.03 -9.21 -23.45
CA GLY A 140 -27.83 -10.43 -23.67
C GLY A 140 -28.72 -10.86 -22.50
N THR A 141 -28.86 -10.05 -21.44
CA THR A 141 -29.73 -10.38 -20.30
C THR A 141 -31.20 -9.99 -20.53
N PRO A 142 -32.17 -10.79 -20.05
CA PRO A 142 -33.60 -10.47 -20.15
C PRO A 142 -33.92 -9.14 -19.45
N LEU A 143 -34.71 -8.27 -20.10
CA LEU A 143 -35.07 -6.92 -19.60
C LEU A 143 -35.62 -6.90 -18.17
N ALA A 144 -36.29 -7.98 -17.73
CA ALA A 144 -36.81 -8.09 -16.36
C ALA A 144 -35.72 -8.28 -15.28
N LEU A 145 -34.56 -8.85 -15.64
CA LEU A 145 -33.47 -9.16 -14.70
C LEU A 145 -32.43 -8.02 -14.61
N VAL A 146 -32.48 -7.07 -15.55
CA VAL A 146 -31.54 -5.94 -15.64
C VAL A 146 -31.46 -5.13 -14.34
N PRO A 147 -32.57 -4.74 -13.67
CA PRO A 147 -32.49 -3.93 -12.46
C PRO A 147 -31.76 -4.63 -11.29
N LEU A 148 -31.97 -5.94 -11.14
CA LEU A 148 -31.30 -6.75 -10.11
C LEU A 148 -29.80 -6.87 -10.40
N LEU A 149 -29.44 -7.07 -11.67
CA LEU A 149 -28.05 -7.25 -12.09
C LEU A 149 -27.23 -5.97 -11.96
N VAL A 150 -27.82 -4.81 -12.29
CA VAL A 150 -27.18 -3.50 -12.06
C VAL A 150 -26.91 -3.28 -10.57
N LEU A 151 -27.85 -3.66 -9.70
CA LEU A 151 -27.65 -3.55 -8.25
C LEU A 151 -26.50 -4.44 -7.77
N ILE A 152 -26.43 -5.69 -8.24
CA ILE A 152 -25.35 -6.61 -7.86
C ILE A 152 -23.99 -6.14 -8.39
N GLU A 153 -23.93 -5.66 -9.64
CA GLU A 153 -22.68 -5.19 -10.24
C GLU A 153 -22.19 -3.89 -9.59
N THR A 154 -23.07 -2.97 -9.23
CA THR A 154 -22.70 -1.75 -8.46
C THR A 154 -22.17 -2.10 -7.07
N VAL A 155 -22.79 -3.06 -6.37
CA VAL A 155 -22.29 -3.56 -5.08
C VAL A 155 -20.94 -4.28 -5.25
N SER A 156 -20.79 -5.11 -6.28
CA SER A 156 -19.53 -5.82 -6.61
C SER A 156 -18.38 -4.85 -6.91
N TYR A 157 -18.66 -3.79 -7.67
CA TYR A 157 -17.70 -2.75 -7.99
C TYR A 157 -17.22 -2.00 -6.73
N LEU A 158 -18.16 -1.60 -5.85
CA LEU A 158 -17.81 -0.96 -4.58
C LEU A 158 -17.04 -1.91 -3.65
N ALA A 159 -17.48 -3.18 -3.58
CA ALA A 159 -16.84 -4.20 -2.76
C ALA A 159 -15.41 -4.49 -3.21
N ARG A 160 -15.13 -4.49 -4.51
CA ARG A 160 -13.77 -4.65 -5.06
C ARG A 160 -12.81 -3.58 -4.53
N ALA A 161 -13.26 -2.33 -4.52
CA ALA A 161 -12.47 -1.20 -4.07
C ALA A 161 -12.24 -1.17 -2.55
N LEU A 162 -13.25 -1.55 -1.77
CA LEU A 162 -13.10 -1.68 -0.32
C LEU A 162 -12.20 -2.87 0.04
N SER A 163 -12.38 -4.00 -0.65
CA SER A 163 -11.58 -5.22 -0.45
C SER A 163 -10.08 -4.95 -0.65
N LEU A 164 -9.72 -4.09 -1.60
CA LEU A 164 -8.34 -3.73 -1.87
C LEU A 164 -7.66 -3.02 -0.68
N GLY A 165 -8.31 -1.99 -0.13
CA GLY A 165 -7.81 -1.27 1.04
C GLY A 165 -7.81 -2.12 2.31
N ILE A 166 -8.87 -2.93 2.51
CA ILE A 166 -8.98 -3.88 3.63
C ILE A 166 -7.84 -4.90 3.57
N ARG A 167 -7.46 -5.36 2.37
CA ARG A 167 -6.34 -6.30 2.21
C ARG A 167 -5.03 -5.70 2.71
N LEU A 168 -4.71 -4.47 2.31
CA LEU A 168 -3.52 -3.73 2.77
C LEU A 168 -3.49 -3.60 4.28
N PHE A 169 -4.61 -3.16 4.84
CA PHE A 169 -4.75 -2.98 6.27
C PHE A 169 -4.63 -4.30 7.05
N ALA A 170 -5.38 -5.32 6.65
CA ALA A 170 -5.45 -6.61 7.36
C ALA A 170 -4.10 -7.31 7.40
N ASN A 171 -3.35 -7.31 6.30
CA ASN A 171 -2.03 -7.95 6.25
C ASN A 171 -1.04 -7.28 7.19
N MET A 172 -0.97 -5.95 7.19
CA MET A 172 -0.07 -5.21 8.07
C MET A 172 -0.47 -5.35 9.55
N VAL A 173 -1.76 -5.29 9.88
CA VAL A 173 -2.21 -5.42 11.27
C VAL A 173 -2.08 -6.84 11.79
N ALA A 174 -2.44 -7.85 10.99
CA ALA A 174 -2.32 -9.24 11.39
C ALA A 174 -0.84 -9.64 11.57
N GLY A 175 0.04 -9.24 10.65
CA GLY A 175 1.48 -9.51 10.73
C GLY A 175 2.11 -8.90 11.98
N HIS A 176 1.94 -7.59 12.20
CA HIS A 176 2.44 -6.92 13.40
C HIS A 176 1.87 -7.47 14.71
N SER A 177 0.58 -7.80 14.74
CA SER A 177 -0.05 -8.41 15.92
C SER A 177 0.55 -9.79 16.21
N LEU A 178 0.70 -10.63 15.17
CA LEU A 178 1.31 -11.96 15.26
C LEU A 178 2.75 -11.87 15.78
N LEU A 179 3.58 -11.00 15.20
CA LEU A 179 4.97 -10.83 15.62
C LEU A 179 5.06 -10.33 17.06
N LYS A 180 4.17 -9.41 17.50
CA LYS A 180 4.16 -8.90 18.87
C LYS A 180 3.80 -9.99 19.89
N ILE A 181 2.79 -10.81 19.58
CA ILE A 181 2.36 -11.92 20.44
C ILE A 181 3.48 -12.96 20.54
N LEU A 182 4.06 -13.36 19.40
CA LEU A 182 5.15 -14.35 19.37
C LEU A 182 6.41 -13.83 20.07
N SER A 183 6.76 -12.57 19.89
CA SER A 183 7.89 -11.93 20.60
C SER A 183 7.69 -11.93 22.12
N THR A 184 6.47 -11.71 22.60
CA THR A 184 6.15 -11.75 24.04
C THR A 184 6.33 -13.16 24.61
N PHE A 185 5.86 -14.18 23.88
CA PHE A 185 6.06 -15.58 24.28
C PHE A 185 7.54 -15.97 24.26
N LEU A 186 8.28 -15.59 23.22
CA LEU A 186 9.73 -15.85 23.13
C LEU A 186 10.48 -15.20 24.29
N TYR A 187 10.15 -13.95 24.64
CA TYR A 187 10.77 -13.25 25.76
C TYR A 187 10.53 -13.98 27.09
N GLN A 188 9.31 -14.46 27.34
CA GLN A 188 9.01 -15.24 28.55
C GLN A 188 9.78 -16.58 28.58
N MET A 189 9.90 -17.27 27.45
CA MET A 189 10.63 -18.53 27.35
C MET A 189 12.14 -18.35 27.58
N PHE A 190 12.75 -17.29 27.05
CA PHE A 190 14.16 -16.99 27.27
C PHE A 190 14.50 -16.68 28.73
N ASN A 191 13.59 -16.05 29.47
CA ASN A 191 13.80 -15.68 30.88
C ASN A 191 13.50 -16.80 31.88
N SER A 192 12.97 -17.95 31.46
CA SER A 192 12.53 -19.00 32.39
C SER A 192 13.68 -19.82 32.97
N SER A 193 14.48 -20.50 32.14
CA SER A 193 15.58 -21.36 32.58
C SER A 193 16.58 -21.60 31.46
N PHE A 194 17.86 -21.82 31.78
CA PHE A 194 18.93 -21.99 30.79
C PHE A 194 18.70 -23.16 29.83
N ILE A 195 18.17 -24.30 30.32
CA ILE A 195 17.81 -25.45 29.46
C ILE A 195 16.68 -25.07 28.50
N ILE A 196 15.66 -24.34 28.97
CA ILE A 196 14.52 -23.91 28.16
C ILE A 196 14.97 -22.90 27.10
N ALA A 197 15.92 -22.03 27.42
CA ALA A 197 16.49 -21.06 26.47
C ALA A 197 17.10 -21.75 25.23
N VAL A 198 17.77 -22.90 25.39
CA VAL A 198 18.31 -23.66 24.24
C VAL A 198 17.20 -24.23 23.36
N PHE A 199 16.14 -24.77 23.96
CA PHE A 199 14.97 -25.23 23.21
C PHE A 199 14.20 -24.09 22.52
N THR A 200 14.29 -22.87 23.07
CA THR A 200 13.64 -21.67 22.52
C THR A 200 14.24 -21.22 21.18
N LEU A 201 15.44 -21.72 20.82
CA LEU A 201 16.07 -21.44 19.52
C LEU A 201 15.22 -21.91 18.34
N ILE A 202 14.45 -23.00 18.50
CA ILE A 202 13.56 -23.53 17.47
C ILE A 202 12.39 -22.56 17.20
N PRO A 203 11.56 -22.18 18.20
CA PRO A 203 10.56 -21.12 18.05
C PRO A 203 11.13 -19.79 17.53
N PHE A 204 12.35 -19.44 17.92
CA PHE A 204 13.02 -18.23 17.41
C PHE A 204 13.31 -18.29 15.91
N ALA A 205 13.73 -19.45 15.39
CA ALA A 205 13.91 -19.64 13.95
C ALA A 205 12.58 -19.49 13.18
N PHE A 206 11.48 -20.00 13.74
CA PHE A 206 10.14 -19.78 13.17
C PHE A 206 9.73 -18.31 13.18
N PHE A 207 10.02 -17.58 14.26
CA PHE A 207 9.78 -16.13 14.32
C PHE A 207 10.55 -15.37 13.23
N LEU A 208 11.82 -15.71 13.02
CA LEU A 208 12.64 -15.10 11.96
C LEU A 208 12.06 -15.41 10.56
N ALA A 209 11.64 -16.65 10.34
CA ALA A 209 11.01 -17.05 9.08
C ALA A 209 9.70 -16.29 8.82
N LEU A 210 8.86 -16.09 9.85
CA LEU A 210 7.64 -15.29 9.75
C LEU A 210 7.92 -13.82 9.44
N CYS A 211 8.97 -13.25 10.03
CA CYS A 211 9.39 -11.88 9.72
C CYS A 211 9.81 -11.75 8.24
N GLY A 212 10.52 -12.75 7.70
CA GLY A 212 10.86 -12.80 6.27
C GLY A 212 9.62 -12.94 5.37
N LEU A 213 8.64 -13.76 5.78
CA LEU A 213 7.37 -13.91 5.08
C LEU A 213 6.59 -12.59 5.03
N GLU A 214 6.54 -11.83 6.11
CA GLU A 214 5.85 -10.54 6.16
C GLU A 214 6.44 -9.52 5.20
N VAL A 215 7.78 -9.50 5.07
CA VAL A 215 8.46 -8.69 4.06
C VAL A 215 8.08 -9.14 2.65
N ALA A 216 8.07 -10.44 2.36
CA ALA A 216 7.67 -10.94 1.05
C ALA A 216 6.21 -10.58 0.71
N VAL A 217 5.29 -10.75 1.66
CA VAL A 217 3.86 -10.40 1.49
C VAL A 217 3.70 -8.90 1.24
N SER A 218 4.47 -8.05 1.92
CA SER A 218 4.39 -6.59 1.77
C SER A 218 4.73 -6.10 0.35
N ILE A 219 5.70 -6.75 -0.32
CA ILE A 219 6.11 -6.44 -1.69
C ILE A 219 5.05 -6.93 -2.68
N ILE A 220 4.62 -8.19 -2.54
CA ILE A 220 3.59 -8.80 -3.40
C ILE A 220 2.29 -7.99 -3.32
N GLN A 221 1.98 -7.47 -2.14
CA GLN A 221 0.78 -6.72 -1.93
C GLN A 221 0.77 -5.37 -2.65
N ALA A 222 1.90 -4.66 -2.68
CA ALA A 222 2.02 -3.43 -3.47
C ALA A 222 1.81 -3.71 -4.96
N TYR A 223 2.36 -4.82 -5.47
CA TYR A 223 2.18 -5.27 -6.84
C TYR A 223 0.72 -5.60 -7.17
N VAL A 224 0.06 -6.44 -6.35
CA VAL A 224 -1.34 -6.82 -6.55
C VAL A 224 -2.27 -5.62 -6.44
N PHE A 225 -1.98 -4.67 -5.55
CA PHE A 225 -2.75 -3.43 -5.43
C PHE A 225 -2.75 -2.66 -6.74
N VAL A 226 -1.57 -2.43 -7.30
CA VAL A 226 -1.42 -1.69 -8.54
C VAL A 226 -2.08 -2.42 -9.70
N LEU A 227 -1.88 -3.74 -9.83
CA LEU A 227 -2.52 -4.54 -10.87
C LEU A 227 -4.06 -4.42 -10.83
N LEU A 228 -4.66 -4.47 -9.64
CA LEU A 228 -6.12 -4.34 -9.45
C LEU A 228 -6.65 -2.93 -9.69
N VAL A 229 -5.84 -1.88 -9.49
CA VAL A 229 -6.22 -0.49 -9.81
C VAL A 229 -6.23 -0.26 -11.32
N ILE A 230 -5.39 -0.99 -12.05
CA ILE A 230 -5.25 -0.88 -13.49
C ILE A 230 -6.33 -1.71 -14.23
N SER A 231 -6.74 -2.84 -13.65
CA SER A 231 -7.78 -3.73 -14.21
C SER A 231 -9.20 -3.17 -14.09
#